data_AF-A0A934V7D0-F1
#
_entry.id   AF-A0A934V7D0-F1
#
_cell.length_a   1.000
_cell.length_b   1.000
_cell.length_c   1.000
_cell.angle_alpha   90.00
_cell.angle_beta   90.00
_cell.angle_gamma   90.00
#
_symmetry.space_group_name_H-M   'P 1'
#
loop_
_entity.id
_entity.type
_entity.pdbx_description
1 polymer ?
#
loop_
_entity_poly.entity_id
_entity_poly.type
_entity_poly.pdbx_seq_one_letter_code
_entity_poly.pdbx_strand_id
1 'polypeptide(L)'
;MSTDSGQPEQQAERELLAHERDLLAVQRDKIADERELAANTREHDADARERLANRREQQLDQWEWRLDRTAREGRPTAAVRRARAEEAVERARALLHASSNRLDRTEAALRRTEAADARAQHAIAQEHIRTRLVQGRRDPPETSLDDLVAGLRARFVSVAVEFANAADLLVAECEAAVCDQPDEATDHRHRALDAEHAARTAREAVDRLDGPHSDSVTRNPVP
;
A
#
# COMPACT_ATOMS: atom_id res chain seq x y z
N MET A 1 -8.43 17.35 -53.92
CA MET A 1 -7.37 16.33 -53.71
C MET A 1 -6.10 17.06 -53.31
N SER A 2 -5.93 17.32 -52.02
CA SER A 2 -4.73 17.93 -51.45
C SER A 2 -4.55 17.39 -50.04
N THR A 3 -3.30 17.01 -49.75
CA THR A 3 -2.65 16.89 -48.43
C THR A 3 -3.15 15.79 -47.49
N ASP A 4 -2.63 14.58 -47.67
CA ASP A 4 -2.52 13.54 -46.62
C ASP A 4 -1.06 13.10 -46.37
N SER A 5 -0.08 13.68 -47.09
CA SER A 5 1.34 13.31 -47.01
C SER A 5 2.07 13.85 -45.76
N GLY A 6 1.40 14.57 -44.86
CA GLY A 6 2.01 15.15 -43.65
C GLY A 6 1.83 14.33 -42.36
N GLN A 7 1.02 13.27 -42.39
CA GLN A 7 0.75 12.44 -41.20
C GLN A 7 1.96 11.61 -40.70
N PRO A 8 2.81 11.00 -41.55
CA PRO A 8 3.88 10.14 -41.04
C PRO A 8 5.02 10.92 -40.39
N GLU A 9 5.33 12.13 -40.87
CA GLU A 9 6.36 12.99 -40.27
C GLU A 9 5.92 13.50 -38.88
N GLN A 10 4.65 13.91 -38.74
CA GLN A 10 4.10 14.30 -37.44
C GLN A 10 4.06 13.13 -36.44
N GLN A 11 3.84 11.91 -36.92
CA GLN A 11 3.88 10.73 -36.06
C GLN A 11 5.31 10.43 -35.59
N ALA A 12 6.29 10.47 -36.49
CA ALA A 12 7.70 10.28 -36.14
C ALA A 12 8.20 11.34 -35.13
N GLU A 13 7.82 12.61 -35.31
CA GLU A 13 8.15 13.68 -34.36
C GLU A 13 7.54 13.43 -32.98
N ARG A 14 6.27 12.99 -32.93
CA ARG A 14 5.61 12.63 -31.67
C ARG A 14 6.28 11.45 -30.98
N GLU A 15 6.70 10.44 -31.73
CA GLU A 15 7.41 9.27 -31.19
C GLU A 15 8.79 9.66 -30.63
N LEU A 16 9.52 10.54 -31.31
CA LEU A 16 10.80 11.08 -30.82
C LEU A 16 10.61 11.89 -29.53
N LEU A 17 9.61 12.77 -29.48
CA LEU A 17 9.28 13.54 -28.27
C LEU A 17 8.83 12.63 -27.11
N ALA A 18 8.08 11.57 -27.39
CA ALA A 18 7.70 10.59 -26.37
C ALA A 18 8.93 9.86 -25.83
N HIS A 19 9.83 9.44 -26.72
CA HIS A 19 11.08 8.78 -26.32
C HIS A 19 11.99 9.70 -25.49
N GLU A 20 12.12 10.97 -25.86
CA GLU A 20 12.89 11.94 -25.09
C GLU A 20 12.29 12.16 -23.69
N ARG A 21 10.96 12.24 -23.60
CA ARG A 21 10.26 12.33 -22.31
C ARG A 21 10.50 11.10 -21.44
N ASP A 22 10.48 9.91 -22.03
CA ASP A 22 10.77 8.66 -21.31
C ASP A 22 12.20 8.63 -20.80
N LEU A 23 13.19 9.05 -21.60
CA LEU A 23 14.59 9.16 -21.18
C LEU A 23 14.76 10.15 -20.03
N LEU A 24 14.09 11.31 -20.09
CA LEU A 24 14.09 12.29 -19.01
C LEU A 24 13.43 11.74 -17.73
N ALA A 25 12.37 10.94 -17.85
CA ALA A 25 11.75 10.28 -16.71
C ALA A 25 12.73 9.30 -16.03
N VAL A 26 13.39 8.44 -16.81
CA VAL A 26 14.42 7.51 -16.31
C VAL A 26 15.58 8.25 -15.61
N GLN A 27 16.02 9.39 -16.16
CA GLN A 27 17.06 10.20 -15.53
C GLN A 27 16.60 10.81 -14.20
N ARG A 28 15.35 11.29 -14.14
CA ARG A 28 14.77 11.84 -12.90
C ARG A 28 14.65 10.77 -11.82
N ASP A 29 14.24 9.56 -12.19
CA ASP A 29 14.13 8.43 -11.27
C ASP A 29 15.52 8.06 -10.73
N LYS A 30 16.54 7.98 -11.58
CA LYS A 30 17.91 7.72 -11.13
C LYS A 30 18.41 8.78 -10.12
N ILE A 31 18.13 10.05 -10.36
CA ILE A 31 18.48 11.14 -9.43
C ILE A 31 17.71 10.99 -8.10
N ALA A 32 16.46 10.55 -8.15
CA ALA A 32 15.66 10.27 -6.95
C ALA A 32 16.28 9.13 -6.13
N ASP A 33 16.69 8.04 -6.79
CA ASP A 33 17.35 6.89 -6.14
C ASP A 33 18.68 7.29 -5.49
N GLU A 34 19.50 8.11 -6.16
CA GLU A 34 20.76 8.62 -5.60
C GLU A 34 20.52 9.52 -4.37
N ARG A 35 19.48 10.36 -4.39
CA ARG A 35 19.09 11.19 -3.24
C ARG A 35 18.60 10.34 -2.08
N GLU A 36 17.84 9.29 -2.36
CA GLU A 36 17.37 8.33 -1.36
C GLU A 36 18.53 7.59 -0.71
N LEU A 37 19.49 7.09 -1.49
CA LEU A 37 20.70 6.46 -0.97
C LEU A 37 21.49 7.41 -0.07
N ALA A 38 21.68 8.66 -0.49
CA ALA A 38 22.37 9.66 0.30
C ALA A 38 21.62 10.05 1.59
N ALA A 39 20.28 9.96 1.61
CA ALA A 39 19.48 10.15 2.81
C ALA A 39 19.65 8.96 3.77
N ASN A 40 19.62 7.73 3.25
CA ASN A 40 19.82 6.51 4.02
C ASN A 40 21.21 6.46 4.68
N THR A 41 22.27 6.90 3.98
CA THR A 41 23.61 7.02 4.57
C THR A 41 23.63 8.02 5.73
N ARG A 42 23.02 9.20 5.57
CA ARG A 42 22.94 10.22 6.63
C ARG A 42 22.16 9.73 7.86
N GLU A 43 21.11 8.95 7.63
CA GLU A 43 20.33 8.30 8.69
C GLU A 43 21.18 7.27 9.44
N HIS A 44 21.93 6.42 8.73
CA HIS A 44 22.83 5.45 9.35
C HIS A 44 23.93 6.10 10.20
N ASP A 45 24.50 7.21 9.73
CA ASP A 45 25.48 8.00 10.47
C ASP A 45 24.87 8.67 11.71
N ALA A 46 23.61 9.10 11.63
CA ALA A 46 22.88 9.62 12.78
C ALA A 46 22.66 8.53 13.84
N ASP A 47 22.25 7.33 13.42
CA ASP A 47 22.07 6.17 14.31
C ASP A 47 23.39 5.72 14.96
N ALA A 48 24.50 5.77 14.22
CA ALA A 48 25.82 5.49 14.77
C ALA A 48 26.21 6.51 15.86
N ARG A 49 25.95 7.81 15.63
CA ARG A 49 26.17 8.87 16.62
C ARG A 49 25.26 8.72 17.83
N GLU A 50 23.98 8.38 17.63
CA GLU A 50 23.04 8.13 18.73
C GLU A 50 23.50 6.95 19.60
N ARG A 51 23.90 5.82 18.98
CA ARG A 51 24.44 4.67 19.72
C ARG A 51 25.71 5.01 20.51
N LEU A 52 26.56 5.89 19.98
CA LEU A 52 27.73 6.38 20.72
C LEU A 52 27.34 7.27 21.90
N ALA A 53 26.38 8.17 21.72
CA ALA A 53 25.85 9.02 22.79
C ALA A 53 25.24 8.17 23.91
N ASN A 54 24.39 7.19 23.57
CA ASN A 54 23.78 6.28 24.55
C ASN A 54 24.83 5.49 25.34
N ARG A 55 25.93 5.07 24.70
CA ARG A 55 27.03 4.39 25.42
C ARG A 55 27.74 5.31 26.40
N ARG A 56 27.95 6.58 26.05
CA ARG A 56 28.54 7.58 26.95
C ARG A 56 27.61 7.87 28.12
N GLU A 57 26.32 8.00 27.87
CA GLU A 57 25.30 8.18 28.91
C GLU A 57 25.27 7.01 29.89
N GLN A 58 25.22 5.77 29.39
CA GLN A 58 25.30 4.57 30.24
C GLN A 58 26.58 4.51 31.08
N GLN A 59 27.70 4.99 30.55
CA GLN A 59 28.94 5.08 31.33
C GLN A 59 28.80 6.14 32.44
N LEU A 60 28.24 7.31 32.13
CA LEU A 60 27.98 8.34 33.14
C LEU A 60 27.03 7.84 34.23
N ASP A 61 25.94 7.15 33.86
CA ASP A 61 25.00 6.55 34.82
C ASP A 61 25.70 5.55 35.75
N GLN A 62 26.60 4.72 35.22
CA GLN A 62 27.39 3.79 36.04
C GLN A 62 28.36 4.51 36.98
N TRP A 63 28.93 5.64 36.54
CA TRP A 63 29.79 6.46 37.38
C TRP A 63 28.99 7.15 38.48
N GLU A 64 27.84 7.73 38.13
CA GLU A 64 26.91 8.33 39.07
C GLU A 64 26.44 7.31 40.10
N TRP A 65 25.98 6.13 39.67
CA TRP A 65 25.56 5.06 40.56
C TRP A 65 26.66 4.66 41.57
N ARG A 66 27.92 4.59 41.13
CA ARG A 66 29.06 4.31 42.01
C ARG A 66 29.27 5.41 43.04
N LEU A 67 29.23 6.68 42.63
CA LEU A 67 29.31 7.82 43.55
C LEU A 67 28.15 7.83 44.54
N ASP A 68 26.95 7.51 44.05
CA ASP A 68 25.72 7.52 44.81
C ASP A 68 25.72 6.41 45.88
N ARG A 69 26.28 5.24 45.56
CA ARG A 69 26.54 4.16 46.51
C ARG A 69 27.47 4.62 47.63
N THR A 70 28.61 5.22 47.29
CA THR A 70 29.56 5.75 48.28
C THR A 70 28.93 6.83 49.16
N ALA A 71 28.07 7.68 48.58
CA ALA A 71 27.37 8.72 49.34
C ALA A 71 26.33 8.16 50.33
N ARG A 72 25.68 7.03 50.02
CA ARG A 72 24.68 6.39 50.90
C ARG A 72 25.27 5.86 52.19
N GLU A 73 26.54 5.48 52.19
CA GLU A 73 27.27 5.10 53.40
C GLU A 73 27.30 6.25 54.44
N GLY A 74 27.10 7.50 54.01
CA GLY A 74 27.08 8.70 54.85
C GLY A 74 25.74 9.10 55.49
N ARG A 75 24.66 8.28 55.43
CA ARG A 75 23.28 8.63 55.86
C ARG A 75 22.78 9.98 55.29
N PRO A 76 22.20 10.00 54.08
CA PRO A 76 21.71 11.23 53.46
C PRO A 76 20.48 11.80 54.19
N THR A 77 20.35 13.14 54.16
CA THR A 77 19.21 13.86 54.73
C THR A 77 17.92 13.63 53.92
N ALA A 78 16.75 13.91 54.51
CA ALA A 78 15.46 13.77 53.83
C ALA A 78 15.32 14.65 52.57
N ALA A 79 15.88 15.87 52.59
CA ALA A 79 15.88 16.77 51.44
C ALA A 79 16.65 16.18 50.24
N VAL A 80 17.82 15.57 50.49
CA VAL A 80 18.61 14.90 49.45
C VAL A 80 17.85 13.73 48.83
N ARG A 81 17.10 12.95 49.63
CA ARG A 81 16.27 11.86 49.10
C ARG A 81 15.14 12.35 48.19
N ARG A 82 14.49 13.47 48.54
CA ARG A 82 13.42 14.05 47.73
C ARG A 82 13.93 14.59 46.39
N ALA A 83 15.01 15.37 46.42
CA ALA A 83 15.64 15.90 45.21
C ALA A 83 16.04 14.76 44.24
N ARG A 84 16.59 13.66 44.77
CA ARG A 84 16.92 12.47 43.96
C ARG A 84 15.70 11.77 43.37
N ALA A 85 14.60 11.70 44.10
CA ALA A 85 13.37 11.10 43.59
C ALA A 85 12.79 11.94 42.44
N GLU A 86 12.81 13.26 42.56
CA GLU A 86 12.39 14.19 41.51
C GLU A 86 13.28 14.07 40.28
N GLU A 87 14.61 14.03 40.45
CA GLU A 87 15.57 13.79 39.36
C GLU A 87 15.36 12.43 38.67
N ALA A 88 15.10 11.36 39.44
CA ALA A 88 14.81 10.05 38.87
C ALA A 88 13.53 10.05 38.03
N VAL A 89 12.50 10.79 38.44
CA VAL A 89 11.27 10.96 37.65
C VAL A 89 11.53 11.73 36.37
N GLU A 90 12.32 12.81 36.41
CA GLU A 90 12.68 13.57 35.20
C GLU A 90 13.51 12.73 34.23
N ARG A 91 14.46 11.92 34.72
CA ARG A 91 15.19 10.95 33.87
C ARG A 91 14.26 9.92 33.24
N ALA A 92 13.31 9.38 33.99
CA ALA A 92 12.33 8.44 33.44
C ALA A 92 11.46 9.08 32.35
N ARG A 93 11.05 10.35 32.53
CA ARG A 93 10.32 11.12 31.51
C ARG A 93 11.16 11.32 30.24
N ALA A 94 12.44 11.69 30.39
CA ALA A 94 13.36 11.85 29.26
C ALA A 94 13.53 10.55 28.46
N LEU A 95 13.68 9.40 29.15
CA LEU A 95 13.77 8.09 28.50
C LEU A 95 12.49 7.72 27.73
N LEU A 96 11.31 8.00 28.29
CA LEU A 96 10.05 7.78 27.59
C LEU A 96 9.92 8.64 26.34
N HIS A 97 10.30 9.92 26.40
CA HIS A 97 10.34 10.80 25.23
C HIS A 97 11.32 10.29 24.15
N ALA A 98 12.53 9.87 24.55
CA ALA A 98 13.49 9.29 23.61
C ALA A 98 12.96 8.00 22.95
N SER A 99 12.27 7.15 23.71
CA SER A 99 11.62 5.95 23.19
C SER A 99 10.50 6.29 22.19
N SER A 100 9.66 7.27 22.50
CA SER A 100 8.61 7.75 21.59
C SER A 100 9.20 8.24 20.28
N ASN A 101 10.22 9.10 20.34
CA ASN A 101 10.89 9.62 19.15
C ASN A 101 11.51 8.50 18.28
N ARG A 102 12.01 7.44 18.92
CA ARG A 102 12.54 6.27 18.18
C ARG A 102 11.41 5.53 17.46
N LEU A 103 10.28 5.32 18.12
CA LEU A 103 9.11 4.68 17.50
C LEU A 103 8.62 5.49 16.29
N ASP A 104 8.50 6.82 16.42
CA ASP A 104 8.10 7.70 15.33
C ASP A 104 9.04 7.60 14.12
N ARG A 105 10.36 7.50 14.36
CA ARG A 105 11.34 7.28 13.27
C ARG A 105 11.19 5.91 12.62
N THR A 106 11.00 4.85 13.41
CA THR A 106 10.79 3.50 12.85
C THR A 106 9.51 3.40 12.04
N GLU A 107 8.43 4.07 12.49
CA GLU A 107 7.18 4.17 11.74
C GLU A 107 7.37 4.94 10.43
N ALA A 108 8.09 6.07 10.46
CA ALA A 108 8.41 6.82 9.26
C ALA A 108 9.30 6.05 8.28
N ALA A 109 10.23 5.21 8.78
CA ALA A 109 11.03 4.31 7.96
C ALA A 109 10.16 3.22 7.31
N LEU A 110 9.25 2.60 8.07
CA LEU A 110 8.31 1.60 7.56
C LEU A 110 7.42 2.17 6.44
N ARG A 111 6.83 3.35 6.65
CA ARG A 111 6.02 4.05 5.63
C ARG A 111 6.81 4.33 4.34
N ARG A 112 8.11 4.65 4.46
CA ARG A 112 8.98 4.84 3.28
C ARG A 112 9.18 3.54 2.52
N THR A 113 9.42 2.43 3.22
CA THR A 113 9.55 1.10 2.62
C THR A 113 8.25 0.67 1.93
N GLU A 114 7.10 0.82 2.59
CA GLU A 114 5.79 0.51 2.00
C GLU A 114 5.52 1.33 0.73
N ALA A 115 5.87 2.62 0.75
CA ALA A 115 5.73 3.47 -0.44
C ALA A 115 6.68 3.05 -1.57
N ALA A 116 7.89 2.57 -1.26
CA ALA A 116 8.82 2.03 -2.25
C ALA A 116 8.29 0.72 -2.86
N ASP A 117 7.77 -0.18 -2.02
CA ASP A 117 7.18 -1.46 -2.46
C ASP A 117 5.96 -1.22 -3.35
N ALA A 118 5.11 -0.25 -3.01
CA ALA A 118 3.97 0.14 -3.84
C ALA A 118 4.39 0.64 -5.22
N ARG A 119 5.47 1.44 -5.30
CA ARG A 119 6.04 1.90 -6.59
C ARG A 119 6.59 0.73 -7.40
N ALA A 120 7.33 -0.18 -6.76
CA ALA A 120 7.88 -1.36 -7.42
C ALA A 120 6.76 -2.25 -7.98
N GLN A 121 5.70 -2.49 -7.21
CA GLN A 121 4.55 -3.27 -7.65
C GLN A 121 3.82 -2.60 -8.82
N HIS A 122 3.70 -1.27 -8.80
CA HIS A 122 3.13 -0.52 -9.92
C HIS A 122 3.97 -0.67 -11.19
N ALA A 123 5.30 -0.58 -11.10
CA ALA A 123 6.20 -0.78 -12.23
C ALA A 123 6.07 -2.20 -12.81
N ILE A 124 6.01 -3.23 -11.95
CA ILE A 124 5.77 -4.62 -12.37
C ILE A 124 4.43 -4.75 -13.10
N ALA A 125 3.36 -4.14 -12.59
CA ALA A 125 2.05 -4.17 -13.22
C ALA A 125 2.06 -3.50 -14.61
N GLN A 126 2.75 -2.36 -14.76
CA GLN A 126 2.91 -1.70 -16.05
C GLN A 126 3.69 -2.58 -17.04
N GLU A 127 4.78 -3.21 -16.61
CA GLU A 127 5.54 -4.14 -17.45
C GLU A 127 4.73 -5.38 -17.85
N HIS A 128 3.86 -5.88 -16.97
CA HIS A 128 2.91 -6.94 -17.31
C HIS A 128 1.92 -6.51 -18.38
N ILE A 129 1.36 -5.30 -18.29
CA ILE A 129 0.46 -4.74 -19.31
C ILE A 129 1.22 -4.59 -20.64
N ARG A 130 2.44 -4.02 -20.60
CA ARG A 130 3.31 -3.85 -21.77
C ARG A 130 3.61 -5.19 -22.45
N THR A 131 4.00 -6.20 -21.67
CA THR A 131 4.29 -7.55 -22.16
C THR A 131 3.05 -8.17 -22.78
N ARG A 132 1.88 -8.03 -22.14
CA ARG A 132 0.61 -8.56 -22.69
C ARG A 132 0.24 -7.89 -24.01
N LEU A 133 0.45 -6.59 -24.16
CA LEU A 133 0.21 -5.87 -25.43
C LEU A 133 1.15 -6.36 -26.55
N VAL A 134 2.43 -6.59 -26.24
CA VAL A 134 3.39 -7.14 -27.21
C VAL A 134 3.02 -8.57 -27.59
N GLN A 135 2.63 -9.40 -26.63
CA GLN A 135 2.23 -10.79 -26.86
C GLN A 135 0.91 -10.91 -27.61
N GLY A 136 -0.06 -10.04 -27.35
CA GLY A 136 -1.36 -10.00 -28.04
C GLY A 136 -1.27 -9.55 -29.51
N ARG A 137 -0.09 -9.11 -29.97
CA ARG A 137 0.19 -8.77 -31.37
C ARG A 137 0.69 -9.97 -32.20
N ARG A 138 0.95 -11.13 -31.56
CA ARG A 138 1.07 -12.39 -32.29
C ARG A 138 -0.32 -12.79 -32.76
N ASP A 139 -0.44 -13.07 -34.06
CA ASP A 139 -1.69 -13.26 -34.79
C ASP A 139 -2.77 -13.92 -33.93
N PRO A 140 -3.92 -13.26 -33.73
CA PRO A 140 -5.02 -13.92 -33.04
C PRO A 140 -5.32 -15.21 -33.82
N PRO A 141 -5.49 -16.36 -33.15
CA PRO A 141 -6.11 -17.49 -33.83
C PRO A 141 -7.41 -16.98 -34.43
N GLU A 142 -7.75 -17.40 -35.65
CA GLU A 142 -9.04 -17.12 -36.29
C GLU A 142 -10.16 -17.68 -35.41
N THR A 143 -10.46 -16.97 -34.32
CA THR A 143 -11.48 -17.30 -33.36
C THR A 143 -12.73 -16.67 -33.92
N SER A 144 -13.78 -17.47 -34.09
CA SER A 144 -15.08 -16.95 -34.47
C SER A 144 -15.48 -15.87 -33.48
N LEU A 145 -16.21 -14.86 -33.95
CA LEU A 145 -16.78 -13.84 -33.08
C LEU A 145 -17.64 -14.48 -31.96
N ASP A 146 -18.24 -15.63 -32.24
CA ASP A 146 -19.00 -16.43 -31.27
C ASP A 146 -18.11 -16.99 -30.16
N ASP A 147 -16.92 -17.49 -30.47
CA ASP A 147 -15.96 -17.99 -29.48
C ASP A 147 -15.44 -16.86 -28.60
N LEU A 148 -15.25 -15.68 -29.19
CA LEU A 148 -14.82 -14.48 -28.47
C LEU A 148 -15.91 -14.00 -27.50
N VAL A 149 -17.17 -13.97 -27.94
CA VAL A 149 -18.32 -13.61 -27.09
C VAL A 149 -18.51 -14.65 -25.99
N ALA A 150 -18.43 -15.94 -26.29
CA ALA A 150 -18.50 -17.02 -25.30
C ALA A 150 -17.37 -16.90 -24.26
N GLY A 151 -16.13 -16.63 -24.70
CA GLY A 151 -14.99 -16.44 -23.81
C GLY A 151 -15.06 -15.17 -22.96
N LEU A 152 -15.68 -14.09 -23.46
CA LEU A 152 -15.94 -12.89 -22.66
C LEU A 152 -17.03 -13.14 -21.62
N ARG A 153 -18.12 -13.81 -22.00
CA ARG A 153 -19.21 -14.20 -21.10
C ARG A 153 -18.70 -15.08 -19.95
N ALA A 154 -17.90 -16.11 -20.26
CA ALA A 154 -17.30 -16.98 -19.26
C ALA A 154 -16.38 -16.21 -18.29
N ARG A 155 -15.56 -15.28 -18.81
CA ARG A 155 -14.69 -14.43 -17.97
C ARG A 155 -15.50 -13.51 -17.07
N PHE A 156 -16.56 -12.88 -17.60
CA PHE A 156 -17.44 -12.03 -16.80
C PHE A 156 -18.11 -12.82 -15.67
N VAL A 157 -18.65 -14.00 -15.97
CA VAL A 157 -19.26 -14.89 -14.97
C VAL A 157 -18.25 -15.25 -13.87
N SER A 158 -17.03 -15.66 -14.25
CA SER A 158 -15.97 -15.97 -13.30
C SER A 158 -15.66 -14.79 -12.36
N VAL A 159 -15.50 -13.59 -12.91
CA VAL A 159 -15.21 -12.38 -12.12
C VAL A 159 -16.38 -12.00 -11.21
N ALA A 160 -17.62 -12.13 -11.69
CA ALA A 160 -18.81 -11.83 -10.89
C ALA A 160 -18.96 -12.81 -9.70
N VAL A 161 -18.61 -14.09 -9.88
CA VAL A 161 -18.58 -15.07 -8.78
C VAL A 161 -17.48 -14.74 -7.77
N GLU A 162 -16.26 -14.44 -8.22
CA GLU A 162 -15.17 -14.02 -7.34
C GLU A 162 -15.52 -12.76 -6.55
N PHE A 163 -16.16 -11.79 -7.20
CA PHE A 163 -16.64 -10.57 -6.56
C PHE A 163 -17.72 -10.83 -5.51
N ALA A 164 -18.69 -11.71 -5.80
CA ALA A 164 -19.71 -12.09 -4.83
C ALA A 164 -19.09 -12.75 -3.58
N ASN A 165 -18.12 -13.65 -3.77
CA ASN A 165 -17.41 -14.30 -2.65
C ASN A 165 -16.61 -13.28 -1.82
N ALA A 166 -15.95 -12.32 -2.46
CA ALA A 166 -15.23 -11.26 -1.76
C ALA A 166 -16.16 -10.36 -0.94
N ALA A 167 -17.35 -10.05 -1.48
CA ALA A 167 -18.37 -9.30 -0.76
C ALA A 167 -18.90 -10.07 0.45
N ASP A 168 -19.12 -11.40 0.34
CA ASP A 168 -19.52 -12.22 1.50
C ASP A 168 -18.45 -12.23 2.60
N LEU A 169 -17.16 -12.27 2.23
CA LEU A 169 -16.05 -12.17 3.19
C LEU A 169 -16.07 -10.83 3.93
N LEU A 170 -16.33 -9.73 3.22
CA LEU A 170 -16.44 -8.40 3.83
C LEU A 170 -17.61 -8.32 4.84
N VAL A 171 -18.75 -8.97 4.51
CA VAL A 171 -19.89 -9.07 5.44
C VAL A 171 -19.45 -9.77 6.73
N ALA A 172 -18.78 -10.93 6.62
CA ALA A 172 -18.30 -11.68 7.78
C ALA A 172 -17.31 -10.87 8.64
N GLU A 173 -16.40 -10.12 8.03
CA GLU A 173 -15.47 -9.23 8.74
C GLU A 173 -16.20 -8.08 9.44
N CYS A 174 -17.19 -7.46 8.80
CA CYS A 174 -17.98 -6.39 9.41
C CYS A 174 -18.82 -6.90 10.59
N GLU A 175 -19.41 -8.09 10.48
CA GLU A 175 -20.15 -8.72 11.57
C GLU A 175 -19.26 -9.05 12.78
N ALA A 176 -18.03 -9.52 12.53
CA ALA A 176 -17.04 -9.75 13.59
C ALA A 176 -16.65 -8.42 14.28
N ALA A 177 -16.39 -7.37 13.49
CA ALA A 177 -16.00 -6.05 14.00
C ALA A 177 -17.06 -5.39 14.90
N VAL A 178 -18.36 -5.65 14.65
CA VAL A 178 -19.46 -5.16 15.51
C VAL A 178 -19.34 -5.68 16.96
N CYS A 179 -18.80 -6.90 17.15
CA CYS A 179 -18.58 -7.45 18.50
C CYS A 179 -17.39 -6.78 19.20
N ASP A 180 -16.35 -6.43 18.45
CA ASP A 180 -15.11 -5.87 18.99
C ASP A 180 -15.22 -4.35 19.24
N GLN A 181 -16.04 -3.64 18.45
CA GLN A 181 -16.12 -2.17 18.43
C GLN A 181 -17.58 -1.69 18.43
N PRO A 182 -18.26 -1.69 19.58
CA PRO A 182 -19.69 -1.35 19.66
C PRO A 182 -19.98 0.11 19.29
N ASP A 183 -19.02 1.01 19.48
CA ASP A 183 -19.17 2.45 19.16
C ASP A 183 -19.22 2.70 17.64
N GLU A 184 -18.66 1.80 16.82
CA GLU A 184 -18.66 1.88 15.35
C GLU A 184 -19.68 0.92 14.70
N ALA A 185 -20.53 0.27 15.51
CA ALA A 185 -21.41 -0.80 15.04
C ALA A 185 -22.40 -0.38 13.94
N THR A 186 -22.85 0.87 13.92
CA THR A 186 -23.75 1.38 12.87
C THR A 186 -23.07 1.43 11.52
N ASP A 187 -21.80 1.83 11.48
CA ASP A 187 -21.04 1.99 10.24
C ASP A 187 -20.66 0.62 9.67
N HIS A 188 -20.26 -0.33 10.52
CA HIS A 188 -20.04 -1.72 10.11
C HIS A 188 -21.30 -2.38 9.55
N ARG A 189 -22.47 -2.14 10.16
CA ARG A 189 -23.75 -2.66 9.63
C ARG A 189 -24.10 -2.07 8.27
N HIS A 190 -23.91 -0.77 8.06
CA HIS A 190 -24.15 -0.16 6.75
C HIS A 190 -23.22 -0.74 5.67
N ARG A 191 -21.92 -0.89 5.98
CA ARG A 191 -20.97 -1.52 5.05
C ARG A 191 -21.32 -2.98 4.73
N ALA A 192 -21.78 -3.74 5.71
CA ALA A 192 -22.24 -5.12 5.50
C ALA A 192 -23.45 -5.15 4.54
N LEU A 193 -24.45 -4.28 4.75
CA LEU A 193 -25.63 -4.20 3.88
C LEU A 193 -25.27 -3.83 2.43
N ASP A 194 -24.35 -2.87 2.24
CA ASP A 194 -23.86 -2.49 0.91
C ASP A 194 -23.16 -3.67 0.22
N ALA A 195 -22.34 -4.43 0.96
CA ALA A 195 -21.66 -5.61 0.45
C ALA A 195 -22.64 -6.75 0.10
N GLU A 196 -23.66 -7.00 0.93
CA GLU A 196 -24.72 -7.96 0.61
C GLU A 196 -25.48 -7.58 -0.67
N HIS A 197 -25.79 -6.30 -0.83
CA HIS A 197 -26.45 -5.81 -2.05
C HIS A 197 -25.55 -6.00 -3.28
N ALA A 198 -24.25 -5.74 -3.15
CA ALA A 198 -23.27 -5.96 -4.21
C ALA A 198 -23.14 -7.44 -4.59
N ALA A 199 -23.05 -8.34 -3.60
CA ALA A 199 -23.00 -9.79 -3.81
C ALA A 199 -24.26 -10.28 -4.53
N ARG A 200 -25.44 -9.82 -4.10
CA ARG A 200 -26.73 -10.16 -4.72
C ARG A 200 -26.78 -9.70 -6.18
N THR A 201 -26.39 -8.46 -6.44
CA THR A 201 -26.38 -7.89 -7.80
C THR A 201 -25.45 -8.68 -8.72
N ALA A 202 -24.27 -9.10 -8.23
CA ALA A 202 -23.33 -9.89 -8.99
C ALA A 202 -23.89 -11.29 -9.32
N ARG A 203 -24.53 -11.97 -8.34
CA ARG A 203 -25.18 -13.26 -8.56
C ARG A 203 -26.34 -13.16 -9.56
N GLU A 204 -27.18 -12.12 -9.46
CA GLU A 204 -28.24 -11.89 -10.45
C GLU A 204 -27.68 -11.67 -11.86
N ALA A 205 -26.54 -10.99 -11.99
CA ALA A 205 -25.89 -10.81 -13.28
C ALA A 205 -25.37 -12.14 -13.84
N VAL A 206 -24.81 -13.01 -12.99
CA VAL A 206 -24.42 -14.38 -13.35
C VAL A 206 -25.65 -15.17 -13.80
N ASP A 207 -26.73 -15.17 -13.03
CA ASP A 207 -27.94 -15.94 -13.36
C ASP A 207 -28.56 -15.50 -14.69
N ARG A 208 -28.60 -14.19 -14.97
CA ARG A 208 -29.06 -13.67 -16.28
C ARG A 208 -28.13 -14.06 -17.42
N LEU A 209 -26.83 -14.14 -17.15
CA LEU A 209 -25.81 -14.50 -18.11
C LEU A 209 -25.53 -16.00 -18.17
N ASP A 210 -26.05 -16.87 -17.32
CA ASP A 210 -25.83 -18.32 -17.39
C ASP A 210 -27.13 -19.07 -17.66
N GLY A 211 -28.27 -18.42 -17.38
CA GLY A 211 -29.59 -18.91 -17.75
C GLY A 211 -29.64 -19.29 -19.24
N PRO A 212 -30.31 -20.41 -19.58
CA PRO A 212 -30.52 -20.78 -20.97
C PRO A 212 -31.11 -19.54 -21.64
N HIS A 213 -30.49 -19.07 -22.73
CA HIS A 213 -31.11 -18.06 -23.57
C HIS A 213 -32.50 -18.57 -23.85
N SER A 214 -33.47 -18.03 -23.13
CA SER A 214 -34.85 -18.40 -23.33
C SER A 214 -35.11 -17.95 -24.75
N ASP A 215 -35.16 -18.91 -25.66
CA ASP A 215 -35.57 -18.82 -27.06
C ASP A 215 -37.03 -18.34 -27.17
N SER A 216 -37.48 -17.49 -26.24
CA SER A 216 -38.73 -16.75 -26.24
C SER A 216 -38.72 -15.59 -27.23
N VAL A 217 -37.78 -15.57 -28.19
CA VAL A 217 -38.09 -15.04 -29.52
C VAL A 217 -39.04 -16.04 -30.18
N THR A 218 -40.26 -16.08 -29.67
CA THR A 218 -41.44 -16.56 -30.38
C THR A 218 -41.41 -15.88 -31.74
N ARG A 219 -41.00 -16.63 -32.77
CA ARG A 219 -41.29 -16.33 -34.17
C ARG A 219 -42.76 -15.93 -34.22
N ASN A 220 -43.02 -14.64 -34.38
CA ASN A 220 -44.33 -14.15 -34.77
C ASN A 220 -44.67 -14.87 -36.09
N PRO A 221 -45.72 -15.71 -36.15
CA PRO A 221 -46.19 -16.18 -37.44
C PRO A 221 -46.76 -14.96 -38.16
N VAL A 222 -46.04 -14.48 -39.18
CA VAL A 222 -46.56 -13.49 -40.12
C VAL A 222 -47.72 -14.15 -40.87
N PRO A 223 -48.91 -13.52 -40.91
CA PRO A 223 -50.08 -14.05 -41.64
C PRO A 223 -49.89 -14.04 -43.16
#